data_AF-A0A7M5X544-F1
#
_entry.id   AF-A0A7M5X544-F1
#
_cell.length_a   1.000
_cell.length_b   1.000
_cell.length_c   1.000
_cell.angle_alpha   90.00
_cell.angle_beta   90.00
_cell.angle_gamma   90.00
#
_symmetry.space_group_name_H-M   'P 1'
#
loop_
_entity.id
_entity.type
_entity.pdbx_description
1 polymer ?
#
loop_
_entity_poly.entity_id
_entity_poly.type
_entity_poly.pdbx_seq_one_letter_code
_entity_poly.pdbx_strand_id
1 'polypeptide(L)'
;MTHERLNRTNNKIVQLAVCANPSHLEAVDPIVQGKTRAEQFYRGDTKGRQVMSILLHGDAAFAGQGVVYETFHLSDLPHYTTHGTIHVVVNNQVGFTTDPRMSRSSPYCTDVAKVVQCPIFHVNADDPEAVMHVCKVASEYRAEFGKDVVIDLVCYRKNGHNEGDNPDFTQPLMYQRIRKQKPVMEKYAAKVIADGIVTDAEYQEERSKYDKILDESFENAKKRPEMKIADWLDSKWGGFFKKHDLLGELKSTGASMDRLIDLGNKFSTPPANFNLHNGLKRVLKARKEMIDEGVADWAIGEALAFASLLTEKIHVRISGQDVERGTFSHRHHVLHDQKVDQKYHSVMNHMSDDQAQYSVCNSSLSEYAVLGFELGYSMTNPYSLVVWEAQFGDFMNTAQCIIDQFVGSGQDKWVRQSGLVMLLPHGMEGMGPEHSSARPERFLQMTKEDPDTYPVSTI
;
A
#
# COMPACT_ATOMS: atom_id res chain seq x y z
N MET A 1 12.74 0.01 -6.44
CA MET A 1 13.45 0.35 -7.70
C MET A 1 12.63 1.39 -8.46
N THR A 2 13.24 2.49 -8.87
CA THR A 2 12.57 3.55 -9.66
C THR A 2 13.35 3.90 -10.91
N HIS A 3 12.64 4.07 -12.01
CA HIS A 3 13.18 4.44 -13.32
C HIS A 3 12.36 5.54 -13.97
N GLU A 4 13.04 6.45 -14.63
CA GLU A 4 12.40 7.42 -15.52
C GLU A 4 12.40 6.89 -16.94
N ARG A 5 11.27 7.02 -17.63
CA ARG A 5 11.14 6.68 -19.05
C ARG A 5 10.53 7.84 -19.81
N LEU A 6 11.11 8.17 -20.96
CA LEU A 6 10.52 9.11 -21.90
C LEU A 6 9.32 8.42 -22.60
N ASN A 7 8.13 8.96 -22.39
CA ASN A 7 6.97 8.63 -23.20
C ASN A 7 7.16 9.24 -24.58
N ARG A 8 7.43 8.39 -25.58
CA ARG A 8 7.73 8.83 -26.97
C ARG A 8 6.52 9.41 -27.71
N THR A 9 5.29 9.21 -27.20
CA THR A 9 4.08 9.76 -27.82
C THR A 9 3.89 11.24 -27.50
N ASN A 10 4.26 11.67 -26.28
CA ASN A 10 4.03 13.04 -25.82
C ASN A 10 5.29 13.75 -25.27
N ASN A 11 6.45 13.10 -25.36
CA ASN A 11 7.75 13.55 -24.85
C ASN A 11 7.75 13.92 -23.36
N LYS A 12 6.83 13.37 -22.56
CA LYS A 12 6.84 13.53 -21.10
C LYS A 12 7.63 12.42 -20.44
N ILE A 13 8.31 12.76 -19.35
CA ILE A 13 8.98 11.77 -18.50
C ILE A 13 7.92 11.12 -17.60
N VAL A 14 7.90 9.80 -17.58
CA VAL A 14 7.08 8.98 -16.68
C VAL A 14 8.02 8.31 -15.68
N GLN A 15 7.71 8.47 -14.40
CA GLN A 15 8.41 7.79 -13.33
C GLN A 15 7.71 6.46 -13.06
N LEU A 16 8.46 5.36 -13.16
CA LEU A 16 8.01 4.00 -12.88
C LEU A 16 8.67 3.54 -11.59
N ALA A 17 7.87 3.04 -10.65
CA ALA A 17 8.32 2.49 -9.39
C ALA A 17 7.77 1.07 -9.23
N VAL A 18 8.63 0.13 -8.87
CA VAL A 18 8.24 -1.24 -8.51
C VAL A 18 8.46 -1.43 -7.02
N CYS A 19 7.37 -1.73 -6.31
CA CYS A 19 7.40 -2.04 -4.88
C CYS A 19 8.05 -3.41 -4.68
N ALA A 20 8.88 -3.52 -3.65
CA ALA A 20 9.41 -4.82 -3.25
C ALA A 20 8.31 -5.65 -2.59
N ASN A 21 8.29 -6.95 -2.84
CA ASN A 21 7.29 -7.86 -2.31
C ASN A 21 7.93 -9.14 -1.76
N PRO A 22 7.34 -9.76 -0.73
CA PRO A 22 7.70 -11.10 -0.30
C PRO A 22 7.10 -12.14 -1.26
N SER A 23 7.43 -13.41 -1.02
CA SER A 23 6.82 -14.55 -1.72
C SER A 23 5.35 -14.80 -1.33
N HIS A 24 4.83 -14.09 -0.33
CA HIS A 24 3.43 -14.16 0.09
C HIS A 24 2.60 -13.42 -0.95
N LEU A 25 1.99 -14.17 -1.86
CA LEU A 25 1.29 -13.64 -3.03
C LEU A 25 0.20 -12.65 -2.61
N GLU A 26 0.01 -11.60 -3.41
CA GLU A 26 -0.97 -10.53 -3.22
C GLU A 26 -0.77 -9.65 -1.97
N ALA A 27 0.13 -10.02 -1.05
CA ALA A 27 0.38 -9.24 0.17
C ALA A 27 0.91 -7.82 -0.10
N VAL A 28 1.46 -7.56 -1.30
CA VAL A 28 1.98 -6.25 -1.71
C VAL A 28 0.90 -5.33 -2.28
N ASP A 29 -0.25 -5.87 -2.68
CA ASP A 29 -1.34 -5.11 -3.32
C ASP A 29 -1.74 -3.86 -2.53
N PRO A 30 -2.07 -3.96 -1.22
CA PRO A 30 -2.43 -2.79 -0.44
C PRO A 30 -1.24 -1.83 -0.23
N ILE A 31 0.00 -2.31 -0.18
CA ILE A 31 1.21 -1.47 -0.08
C ILE A 31 1.34 -0.59 -1.33
N VAL A 32 1.14 -1.15 -2.52
CA VAL A 32 1.15 -0.37 -3.77
C VAL A 32 0.05 0.69 -3.76
N GLN A 33 -1.16 0.35 -3.29
CA GLN A 33 -2.26 1.31 -3.18
C GLN A 33 -1.96 2.44 -2.20
N GLY A 34 -1.45 2.11 -1.02
CA GLY A 34 -1.05 3.08 -0.01
C GLY A 34 0.02 4.04 -0.50
N LYS A 35 1.04 3.49 -1.17
CA LYS A 35 2.10 4.29 -1.79
C LYS A 35 1.56 5.20 -2.89
N THR A 36 0.70 4.67 -3.75
CA THR A 36 0.04 5.43 -4.83
C THR A 36 -0.76 6.59 -4.26
N ARG A 37 -1.52 6.35 -3.19
CA ARG A 37 -2.28 7.39 -2.49
C ARG A 37 -1.38 8.46 -1.89
N ALA A 38 -0.27 8.08 -1.26
CA ALA A 38 0.67 9.05 -0.72
C ALA A 38 1.31 9.92 -1.81
N GLU A 39 1.73 9.33 -2.93
CA GLU A 39 2.23 10.08 -4.09
C GLU A 39 1.17 11.03 -4.66
N GLN A 40 -0.10 10.60 -4.73
CA GLN A 40 -1.21 11.48 -5.13
C GLN A 40 -1.35 12.66 -4.17
N PHE A 41 -1.35 12.37 -2.86
CA PHE A 41 -1.48 13.38 -1.81
C PHE A 41 -0.37 14.43 -1.89
N TYR A 42 0.91 14.01 -1.89
CA TYR A 42 2.04 14.94 -1.88
C TYR A 42 2.23 15.70 -3.20
N ARG A 43 1.65 15.21 -4.31
CA ARG A 43 1.62 15.93 -5.59
C ARG A 43 0.37 16.80 -5.79
N GLY A 44 -0.57 16.79 -4.83
CA GLY A 44 -1.86 17.49 -4.96
C GLY A 44 -2.79 16.88 -6.02
N ASP A 45 -2.58 15.61 -6.37
CA ASP A 45 -3.35 14.88 -7.38
C ASP A 45 -4.66 14.32 -6.81
N THR A 46 -5.60 15.22 -6.52
CA THR A 46 -6.92 14.91 -5.94
C THR A 46 -7.87 14.13 -6.86
N LYS A 47 -7.47 13.88 -8.11
CA LYS A 47 -8.28 13.18 -9.12
C LYS A 47 -7.56 11.96 -9.70
N GLY A 48 -6.38 11.60 -9.18
CA GLY A 48 -5.56 10.50 -9.67
C GLY A 48 -5.15 10.59 -11.15
N ARG A 49 -4.98 11.81 -11.68
CA ARG A 49 -4.65 12.06 -13.09
C ARG A 49 -3.14 12.10 -13.38
N GLN A 50 -2.32 12.17 -12.33
CA GLN A 50 -0.87 12.23 -12.42
C GLN A 50 -0.19 10.95 -11.94
N VAL A 51 -0.81 10.26 -10.98
CA VAL A 51 -0.28 9.03 -10.37
C VAL A 51 -1.33 7.93 -10.46
N MET A 52 -0.90 6.74 -10.87
CA MET A 52 -1.73 5.54 -10.96
C MET A 52 -0.93 4.30 -10.59
N SER A 53 -1.63 3.24 -10.20
CA SER A 53 -1.07 1.92 -9.93
C SER A 53 -1.43 0.90 -11.01
N ILE A 54 -0.55 -0.07 -11.17
CA ILE A 54 -0.81 -1.30 -11.92
C ILE A 54 -0.48 -2.46 -10.98
N LEU A 55 -1.39 -3.42 -10.85
CA LEU A 55 -1.18 -4.64 -10.07
C LEU A 55 -1.14 -5.86 -11.00
N LEU A 56 -0.16 -6.73 -10.79
CA LEU A 56 0.03 -7.95 -11.56
C LEU A 56 -0.24 -9.15 -10.64
N HIS A 57 -1.08 -10.07 -11.10
CA HIS A 57 -1.54 -11.19 -10.29
C HIS A 57 -1.38 -12.52 -11.01
N GLY A 58 -1.32 -13.61 -10.25
CA GLY A 58 -1.54 -14.97 -10.78
C GLY A 58 -2.99 -15.40 -10.62
N ASP A 59 -3.54 -16.21 -11.52
CA ASP A 59 -4.97 -16.58 -11.49
C ASP A 59 -5.41 -17.26 -10.19
N ALA A 60 -4.58 -18.17 -9.65
CA ALA A 60 -4.91 -18.88 -8.43
C ALA A 60 -4.85 -17.98 -7.19
N ALA A 61 -3.85 -17.09 -7.12
CA ALA A 61 -3.66 -16.21 -5.98
C ALA A 61 -4.68 -15.06 -5.97
N PHE A 62 -4.98 -14.48 -7.14
CA PHE A 62 -6.02 -13.47 -7.31
C PHE A 62 -7.38 -13.93 -6.80
N ALA A 63 -7.74 -15.19 -7.08
CA ALA A 63 -9.01 -15.77 -6.64
C ALA A 63 -8.99 -16.27 -5.18
N GLY A 64 -7.82 -16.61 -4.64
CA GLY A 64 -7.69 -17.36 -3.39
C GLY A 64 -7.22 -16.54 -2.19
N GLN A 65 -6.52 -15.42 -2.38
CA GLN A 65 -6.01 -14.60 -1.28
C GLN A 65 -7.04 -13.53 -0.88
N GLY A 66 -7.49 -13.57 0.37
CA GLY A 66 -8.50 -12.63 0.89
C GLY A 66 -8.10 -11.15 0.81
N VAL A 67 -6.80 -10.86 0.90
CA VAL A 67 -6.26 -9.49 0.79
C VAL A 67 -6.56 -8.83 -0.57
N VAL A 68 -6.79 -9.63 -1.63
CA VAL A 68 -7.21 -9.11 -2.95
C VAL A 68 -8.60 -8.47 -2.83
N TYR A 69 -9.55 -9.20 -2.24
CA TYR A 69 -10.90 -8.68 -1.96
C TYR A 69 -10.83 -7.43 -1.07
N GLU A 70 -10.06 -7.51 0.03
CA GLU A 70 -9.92 -6.38 0.95
C GLU A 70 -9.35 -5.14 0.24
N THR A 71 -8.37 -5.31 -0.65
CA THR A 71 -7.78 -4.22 -1.42
C THR A 71 -8.76 -3.62 -2.42
N PHE A 72 -9.53 -4.44 -3.14
CA PHE A 72 -10.63 -3.94 -3.99
C PHE A 72 -11.64 -3.14 -3.17
N HIS A 73 -11.98 -3.61 -1.97
CA HIS A 73 -12.94 -2.95 -1.10
C HIS A 73 -12.51 -1.53 -0.69
N LEU A 74 -11.21 -1.23 -0.69
CA LEU A 74 -10.67 0.11 -0.44
C LEU A 74 -10.78 1.08 -1.64
N SER A 75 -10.96 0.56 -2.87
CA SER A 75 -10.78 1.31 -4.12
C SER A 75 -11.64 2.58 -4.26
N ASP A 76 -12.80 2.64 -3.62
CA ASP A 76 -13.72 3.79 -3.69
C ASP A 76 -13.95 4.49 -2.34
N LEU A 77 -13.28 4.04 -1.28
CA LEU A 77 -13.42 4.66 0.04
C LEU A 77 -12.67 6.02 0.04
N PRO A 78 -13.26 7.11 0.58
CA PRO A 78 -12.74 8.47 0.40
C PRO A 78 -11.27 8.70 0.78
N HIS A 79 -10.80 7.99 1.81
CA HIS A 79 -9.44 8.14 2.33
C HIS A 79 -8.44 7.11 1.80
N TYR A 80 -8.90 6.15 0.99
CA TYR A 80 -8.10 5.05 0.45
C TYR A 80 -8.10 4.99 -1.08
N THR A 81 -9.11 5.57 -1.74
CA THR A 81 -9.21 5.55 -3.19
C THR A 81 -7.96 6.13 -3.87
N THR A 82 -7.48 5.40 -4.87
CA THR A 82 -6.40 5.80 -5.77
C THR A 82 -6.93 6.21 -7.15
N HIS A 83 -8.25 6.40 -7.26
CA HIS A 83 -8.96 6.70 -8.50
C HIS A 83 -8.71 5.66 -9.60
N GLY A 84 -8.83 4.39 -9.22
CA GLY A 84 -8.78 3.26 -10.14
C GLY A 84 -7.39 2.69 -10.36
N THR A 85 -7.30 1.37 -10.24
CA THR A 85 -6.12 0.55 -10.51
C THR A 85 -6.32 -0.28 -11.78
N ILE A 86 -5.27 -0.44 -12.59
CA ILE A 86 -5.30 -1.42 -13.67
C ILE A 86 -4.75 -2.75 -13.13
N HIS A 87 -5.58 -3.78 -13.13
CA HIS A 87 -5.20 -5.13 -12.73
C HIS A 87 -4.94 -5.98 -13.96
N VAL A 88 -3.82 -6.70 -13.97
CA VAL A 88 -3.53 -7.69 -15.01
C VAL A 88 -3.33 -9.03 -14.35
N VAL A 89 -4.24 -9.96 -14.63
CA VAL A 89 -4.15 -11.34 -14.13
C VAL A 89 -3.50 -12.18 -15.21
N VAL A 90 -2.31 -12.71 -14.92
CA VAL A 90 -1.61 -13.65 -15.80
C VAL A 90 -2.21 -15.04 -15.57
N ASN A 91 -3.30 -15.31 -16.30
CA ASN A 91 -4.09 -16.51 -16.17
C ASN A 91 -3.51 -17.63 -17.02
N ASN A 92 -2.48 -18.27 -16.47
CA ASN A 92 -1.82 -19.42 -17.08
C ASN A 92 -2.57 -20.75 -16.85
N GLN A 93 -3.74 -20.66 -16.19
CA GLN A 93 -4.69 -21.74 -15.94
C GLN A 93 -4.16 -22.82 -14.99
N VAL A 94 -3.17 -22.54 -14.13
CA VAL A 94 -2.66 -23.48 -13.13
C VAL A 94 -1.95 -22.80 -11.94
N GLY A 95 -2.41 -23.09 -10.73
CA GLY A 95 -1.75 -22.66 -9.49
C GLY A 95 -0.81 -23.72 -8.94
N PHE A 96 0.49 -23.62 -9.21
CA PHE A 96 1.48 -24.68 -8.94
C PHE A 96 1.10 -25.98 -9.68
N THR A 97 0.40 -26.90 -9.02
CA THR A 97 -0.16 -28.18 -9.53
C THR A 97 -1.69 -28.22 -9.42
N THR A 98 -2.33 -27.13 -9.01
CA THR A 98 -3.77 -27.07 -8.74
C THR A 98 -4.51 -26.54 -9.96
N ASP A 99 -5.48 -27.32 -10.45
CA ASP A 99 -6.34 -26.91 -11.55
C ASP A 99 -7.31 -25.77 -11.15
N PRO A 100 -7.71 -24.90 -12.09
CA PRO A 100 -8.72 -23.87 -11.91
C PRO A 100 -10.01 -24.33 -11.21
N ARG A 101 -10.47 -25.55 -11.53
CA ARG A 101 -11.68 -26.15 -10.96
C ARG A 101 -11.56 -26.49 -9.46
N MET A 102 -10.34 -26.52 -8.95
CA MET A 102 -10.00 -26.80 -7.55
C MET A 102 -9.49 -25.56 -6.81
N SER A 103 -9.19 -24.46 -7.52
CA SER A 103 -8.65 -23.23 -6.92
C SER A 103 -9.69 -22.15 -6.65
N ARG A 104 -10.88 -22.24 -7.24
CA ARG A 104 -11.96 -21.25 -7.08
C ARG A 104 -13.35 -21.85 -7.26
N SER A 105 -14.36 -21.17 -6.73
CA SER A 105 -15.77 -21.58 -6.79
C SER A 105 -16.60 -20.84 -7.84
N SER A 106 -15.95 -20.11 -8.75
CA SER A 106 -16.59 -19.31 -9.80
C SER A 106 -15.93 -19.55 -11.17
N PRO A 107 -16.60 -19.21 -12.28
CA PRO A 107 -16.07 -19.49 -13.62
C PRO A 107 -14.70 -18.84 -13.90
N TYR A 108 -14.54 -17.56 -13.53
CA TYR A 108 -13.36 -16.77 -13.85
C TYR A 108 -12.52 -16.50 -12.60
N CYS A 109 -11.19 -16.51 -12.75
CA CYS A 109 -10.29 -16.11 -11.65
C CYS A 109 -10.55 -14.67 -11.22
N THR A 110 -11.09 -13.84 -12.12
CA THR A 110 -11.36 -12.43 -11.91
C THR A 110 -12.69 -12.10 -11.23
N ASP A 111 -13.50 -13.09 -10.90
CA ASP A 111 -14.84 -12.85 -10.33
C ASP A 111 -14.79 -12.14 -8.96
N VAL A 112 -13.67 -12.21 -8.23
CA VAL A 112 -13.46 -11.45 -6.99
C VAL A 112 -13.63 -9.94 -7.20
N ALA A 113 -13.23 -9.43 -8.37
CA ALA A 113 -13.29 -8.01 -8.69
C ALA A 113 -14.73 -7.49 -8.93
N LYS A 114 -15.71 -8.40 -9.06
CA LYS A 114 -17.13 -8.03 -9.16
C LYS A 114 -17.68 -7.38 -7.90
N VAL A 115 -16.99 -7.50 -6.75
CA VAL A 115 -17.38 -6.80 -5.51
C VAL A 115 -17.48 -5.28 -5.71
N VAL A 116 -16.64 -4.70 -6.57
CA VAL A 116 -16.66 -3.26 -6.90
C VAL A 116 -17.26 -2.94 -8.26
N GLN A 117 -17.86 -3.94 -8.92
CA GLN A 117 -18.52 -3.80 -10.23
C GLN A 117 -17.63 -3.14 -11.31
N CYS A 118 -16.32 -3.38 -11.27
CA CYS A 118 -15.40 -2.90 -12.29
C CYS A 118 -15.52 -3.72 -13.59
N PRO A 119 -15.18 -3.15 -14.76
CA PRO A 119 -15.11 -3.90 -16.01
C PRO A 119 -13.99 -4.94 -15.96
N ILE A 120 -14.30 -6.12 -16.51
CA ILE A 120 -13.38 -7.25 -16.63
C ILE A 120 -13.28 -7.61 -18.11
N PHE A 121 -12.09 -7.54 -18.67
CA PHE A 121 -11.81 -7.94 -20.04
C PHE A 121 -11.05 -9.26 -20.06
N HIS A 122 -11.63 -10.28 -20.68
CA HIS A 122 -10.95 -11.55 -20.93
C HIS A 122 -10.35 -11.54 -22.32
N VAL A 123 -9.04 -11.75 -22.42
CA VAL A 123 -8.33 -11.66 -23.70
C VAL A 123 -7.37 -12.84 -23.89
N ASN A 124 -7.35 -13.38 -25.11
CA ASN A 124 -6.46 -14.46 -25.47
C ASN A 124 -5.03 -13.92 -25.66
N ALA A 125 -4.09 -14.38 -24.85
CA ALA A 125 -2.70 -13.94 -24.91
C ALA A 125 -1.97 -14.36 -26.20
N ASP A 126 -2.49 -15.34 -26.95
CA ASP A 126 -1.97 -15.70 -28.28
C ASP A 126 -2.34 -14.67 -29.37
N ASP A 127 -3.15 -13.64 -29.06
CA ASP A 127 -3.47 -12.52 -29.95
C ASP A 127 -2.94 -11.19 -29.37
N PRO A 128 -1.68 -10.81 -29.68
CA PRO A 128 -1.08 -9.60 -29.16
C PRO A 128 -1.81 -8.31 -29.56
N GLU A 129 -2.48 -8.27 -30.72
CA GLU A 129 -3.24 -7.09 -31.15
C GLU A 129 -4.49 -6.90 -30.28
N ALA A 130 -5.22 -7.99 -29.99
CA ALA A 130 -6.35 -7.96 -29.07
C ALA A 130 -5.93 -7.56 -27.65
N VAL A 131 -4.80 -8.08 -27.16
CA VAL A 131 -4.22 -7.67 -25.86
C VAL A 131 -3.94 -6.17 -25.85
N MET A 132 -3.28 -5.64 -26.87
CA MET A 132 -3.00 -4.20 -26.97
C MET A 132 -4.28 -3.36 -27.04
N HIS A 133 -5.31 -3.82 -27.75
CA HIS A 133 -6.61 -3.17 -27.78
C HIS A 133 -7.25 -3.11 -26.40
N VAL A 134 -7.30 -4.23 -25.67
CA VAL A 134 -7.87 -4.29 -24.32
C VAL A 134 -7.08 -3.42 -23.33
N CYS A 135 -5.74 -3.44 -23.39
CA CYS A 135 -4.90 -2.57 -22.57
C CYS A 135 -5.19 -1.09 -22.83
N LYS A 136 -5.40 -0.70 -24.09
CA LYS A 136 -5.81 0.66 -24.45
C LYS A 136 -7.17 1.01 -23.85
N VAL A 137 -8.19 0.18 -24.07
CA VAL A 137 -9.55 0.39 -23.51
C VAL A 137 -9.51 0.48 -21.99
N ALA A 138 -8.77 -0.39 -21.31
CA ALA A 138 -8.62 -0.35 -19.86
C ALA A 138 -7.97 0.95 -19.38
N SER A 139 -6.91 1.41 -20.08
CA SER A 139 -6.26 2.68 -19.76
C SER A 139 -7.18 3.89 -19.95
N GLU A 140 -7.99 3.89 -21.02
CA GLU A 140 -8.97 4.94 -21.31
C GLU A 140 -10.12 4.92 -20.29
N TYR A 141 -10.64 3.75 -19.94
CA TYR A 141 -11.66 3.57 -18.91
C TYR A 141 -11.19 4.11 -17.56
N ARG A 142 -10.00 3.70 -17.09
CA ARG A 142 -9.45 4.17 -15.82
C ARG A 142 -9.24 5.68 -15.83
N ALA A 143 -8.75 6.25 -16.94
CA ALA A 143 -8.52 7.69 -17.07
C ALA A 143 -9.82 8.51 -17.07
N GLU A 144 -10.89 7.99 -17.69
CA GLU A 144 -12.19 8.66 -17.77
C GLU A 144 -12.99 8.54 -16.47
N PHE A 145 -13.09 7.32 -15.92
CA PHE A 145 -14.01 7.02 -14.83
C PHE A 145 -13.34 6.99 -13.45
N GLY A 146 -12.01 6.88 -13.37
CA GLY A 146 -11.29 6.82 -12.10
C GLY A 146 -11.66 5.60 -11.25
N LYS A 147 -11.91 4.46 -11.90
CA LYS A 147 -12.31 3.17 -11.28
C LYS A 147 -11.36 2.05 -11.70
N ASP A 148 -11.32 1.00 -10.89
CA ASP A 148 -10.53 -0.19 -11.19
C ASP A 148 -10.99 -0.82 -12.51
N VAL A 149 -10.09 -1.57 -13.15
CA VAL A 149 -10.34 -2.34 -14.37
C VAL A 149 -9.46 -3.57 -14.36
N VAL A 150 -10.00 -4.71 -14.77
CA VAL A 150 -9.28 -5.98 -14.76
C VAL A 150 -9.10 -6.51 -16.18
N ILE A 151 -7.88 -6.95 -16.48
CA ILE A 151 -7.51 -7.65 -17.69
C ILE A 151 -7.15 -9.09 -17.30
N ASP A 152 -8.00 -10.04 -17.66
CA ASP A 152 -7.73 -11.47 -17.58
C ASP A 152 -6.97 -11.91 -18.85
N LEU A 153 -5.65 -12.01 -18.73
CA LEU A 153 -4.76 -12.41 -19.81
C LEU A 153 -4.67 -13.94 -19.83
N VAL A 154 -5.55 -14.57 -20.61
CA VAL A 154 -5.65 -16.04 -20.69
C VAL A 154 -4.49 -16.58 -21.52
N CYS A 155 -3.58 -17.29 -20.86
CA CYS A 155 -2.34 -17.80 -21.43
C CYS A 155 -2.06 -19.25 -20.96
N TYR A 156 -0.79 -19.67 -21.03
CA TYR A 156 -0.33 -20.96 -20.53
C TYR A 156 1.09 -20.85 -19.96
N ARG A 157 1.45 -21.75 -19.05
CA ARG A 157 2.83 -21.86 -18.51
C ARG A 157 3.60 -22.91 -19.30
N LYS A 158 4.64 -22.51 -20.03
CA LYS A 158 5.42 -23.40 -20.90
C LYS A 158 6.12 -24.54 -20.14
N ASN A 159 6.72 -24.21 -19.00
CA ASN A 159 7.46 -25.13 -18.14
C ASN A 159 6.64 -25.51 -16.89
N GLY A 160 7.21 -26.31 -15.98
CA GLY A 160 6.66 -26.55 -14.63
C GLY A 160 6.53 -25.27 -13.80
N HIS A 161 6.16 -25.38 -12.52
CA HIS A 161 6.02 -24.17 -11.67
C HIS A 161 7.33 -23.40 -11.54
N ASN A 162 8.43 -24.15 -11.51
CA ASN A 162 9.77 -23.67 -11.81
C ASN A 162 10.33 -24.49 -12.99
N GLU A 163 11.45 -24.07 -13.56
CA GLU A 163 12.03 -24.67 -14.77
C GLU A 163 12.52 -26.10 -14.58
N GLY A 164 12.82 -26.51 -13.34
CA GLY A 164 13.24 -27.88 -13.00
C GLY A 164 12.08 -28.81 -12.63
N ASP A 165 10.88 -28.28 -12.46
CA ASP A 165 9.69 -29.04 -12.07
C ASP A 165 9.08 -29.78 -13.27
N ASN A 166 8.59 -31.00 -13.03
CA ASN A 166 7.96 -31.82 -14.06
C ASN A 166 6.43 -31.82 -13.91
N PRO A 167 5.71 -31.01 -14.72
CA PRO A 167 4.28 -30.85 -14.56
C PRO A 167 3.46 -32.03 -15.12
N ASP A 168 4.07 -32.95 -15.87
CA ASP A 168 3.38 -34.13 -16.39
C ASP A 168 2.90 -35.05 -15.25
N PHE A 169 3.46 -34.93 -14.05
CA PHE A 169 3.03 -35.69 -12.88
C PHE A 169 1.61 -35.36 -12.43
N THR A 170 1.10 -34.16 -12.74
CA THR A 170 -0.21 -33.70 -12.24
C THR A 170 -1.10 -33.11 -13.34
N GLN A 171 -0.55 -32.50 -14.39
CA GLN A 171 -1.31 -31.93 -15.52
C GLN A 171 -0.94 -32.52 -16.90
N PRO A 172 -0.88 -33.86 -17.08
CA PRO A 172 -0.34 -34.46 -18.31
C PRO A 172 -1.09 -34.07 -19.58
N LEU A 173 -2.43 -33.98 -19.55
CA LEU A 173 -3.21 -33.62 -20.74
C LEU A 173 -3.03 -32.15 -21.15
N MET A 174 -2.91 -31.25 -20.17
CA MET A 174 -2.64 -29.84 -20.42
C MET A 174 -1.27 -29.67 -21.07
N TYR A 175 -0.24 -30.31 -20.51
CA TYR A 175 1.12 -30.18 -21.03
C TYR A 175 1.33 -30.92 -22.37
N GLN A 176 0.59 -31.98 -22.66
CA GLN A 176 0.52 -32.56 -24.00
C GLN A 176 0.01 -31.56 -25.05
N ARG A 177 -0.93 -30.66 -24.68
CA ARG A 177 -1.42 -29.60 -25.57
C ARG A 177 -0.41 -28.45 -25.66
N ILE A 178 0.14 -28.01 -24.53
CA ILE A 178 1.14 -26.93 -24.47
C ILE A 178 2.37 -27.27 -25.31
N ARG A 179 2.88 -28.51 -25.25
CA ARG A 179 4.02 -28.94 -26.08
C ARG A 179 3.77 -28.87 -27.59
N LYS A 180 2.50 -28.88 -28.03
CA LYS A 180 2.12 -28.72 -29.44
C LYS A 180 1.89 -27.25 -29.83
N GLN A 181 1.83 -26.34 -28.86
CA GLN A 181 1.62 -24.93 -29.13
C GLN A 181 2.88 -24.29 -29.71
N LYS A 182 2.73 -23.60 -30.84
CA LYS A 182 3.74 -22.67 -31.32
C LYS A 182 3.79 -21.47 -30.37
N PRO A 183 4.99 -20.98 -29.96
CA PRO A 183 5.11 -19.78 -29.15
C PRO A 183 4.40 -18.58 -29.78
N VAL A 184 3.81 -17.71 -28.94
CA VAL A 184 3.08 -16.50 -29.38
C VAL A 184 3.91 -15.61 -30.30
N MET A 185 5.20 -15.44 -30.02
CA MET A 185 6.10 -14.63 -30.85
C MET A 185 6.23 -15.20 -32.28
N GLU A 186 6.31 -16.53 -32.42
CA GLU A 186 6.39 -17.18 -33.73
C GLU A 186 5.06 -17.09 -34.49
N LYS A 187 3.93 -17.27 -33.78
CA LYS A 187 2.58 -17.10 -34.35
C LYS A 187 2.39 -15.70 -34.90
N TYR A 188 2.72 -14.68 -34.10
CA TYR A 188 2.53 -13.30 -34.48
C TYR A 188 3.50 -12.86 -35.58
N ALA A 189 4.78 -13.25 -35.51
CA ALA A 189 5.75 -13.01 -36.56
C ALA A 189 5.29 -13.60 -37.91
N ALA A 190 4.82 -14.84 -37.92
CA ALA A 190 4.31 -15.48 -39.14
C ALA A 190 3.11 -14.71 -39.73
N LYS A 191 2.21 -14.19 -38.88
CA LYS A 191 1.08 -13.36 -39.32
C LYS A 191 1.58 -12.06 -39.97
N VAL A 192 2.40 -11.26 -39.28
CA VAL A 192 2.83 -9.96 -39.80
C VAL A 192 3.74 -10.07 -41.04
N ILE A 193 4.47 -11.18 -41.20
CA ILE A 193 5.21 -11.50 -42.42
C ILE A 193 4.27 -11.86 -43.56
N ALA A 194 3.26 -12.70 -43.30
CA ALA A 194 2.25 -13.04 -44.30
C ALA A 194 1.43 -11.82 -44.76
N ASP A 195 1.18 -10.88 -43.85
CA ASP A 195 0.52 -9.61 -44.13
C ASP A 195 1.43 -8.59 -44.86
N GLY A 196 2.73 -8.91 -45.03
CA GLY A 196 3.70 -8.05 -45.71
C GLY A 196 4.10 -6.80 -44.93
N ILE A 197 3.83 -6.77 -43.62
CA ILE A 197 4.15 -5.63 -42.72
C ILE A 197 5.65 -5.58 -42.41
N VAL A 198 6.26 -6.76 -42.25
CA VAL A 198 7.71 -6.95 -42.06
C VAL A 198 8.19 -8.12 -42.90
N THR A 199 9.45 -8.09 -43.31
CA THR A 199 10.10 -9.22 -43.98
C THR A 199 10.68 -10.21 -42.96
N ASP A 200 10.91 -11.45 -43.36
CA ASP A 200 11.60 -12.44 -42.51
C ASP A 200 13.01 -11.95 -42.13
N ALA A 201 13.71 -11.29 -43.05
CA ALA A 201 15.03 -10.71 -42.78
C ALA A 201 14.99 -9.66 -41.66
N GLU A 202 14.04 -8.72 -41.70
CA GLU A 202 13.86 -7.71 -40.64
C GLU A 202 13.50 -8.36 -39.30
N TYR A 203 12.64 -9.39 -39.31
CA TYR A 203 12.31 -10.14 -38.08
C TYR A 203 13.53 -10.81 -37.44
N GLN A 204 14.35 -11.51 -38.25
CA GLN A 204 15.58 -12.16 -37.74
C GLN A 204 16.62 -11.13 -37.29
N GLU A 205 16.71 -9.98 -37.97
CA GLU A 205 17.58 -8.89 -37.56
C GLU A 205 17.17 -8.32 -36.20
N GLU A 206 15.88 -8.04 -35.97
CA GLU A 206 15.37 -7.54 -34.70
C GLU A 206 15.58 -8.54 -33.56
N ARG A 207 15.40 -9.84 -33.83
CA ARG A 207 15.72 -10.89 -32.85
C ARG A 207 17.20 -10.90 -32.48
N SER A 208 18.08 -10.83 -33.49
CA SER A 208 19.54 -10.78 -33.28
C SER A 208 19.97 -9.54 -32.51
N LYS A 209 19.33 -8.38 -32.75
CA LYS A 209 19.54 -7.16 -31.97
C LYS A 209 19.18 -7.36 -30.50
N TYR A 210 18.05 -8.00 -30.21
CA TYR A 210 17.64 -8.27 -28.84
C TYR A 210 18.57 -9.25 -28.12
N ASP A 211 18.98 -10.34 -28.78
CA ASP A 211 19.94 -11.30 -28.22
C ASP A 211 21.27 -10.60 -27.90
N LYS A 212 21.74 -9.74 -28.79
CA LYS A 212 22.94 -8.92 -28.54
C LYS A 212 22.79 -7.98 -27.33
N ILE A 213 21.62 -7.39 -27.12
CA ILE A 213 21.35 -6.57 -25.91
C ILE A 213 21.49 -7.43 -24.64
N LEU A 214 20.98 -8.66 -24.66
CA LEU A 214 21.09 -9.58 -23.52
C LEU A 214 22.54 -9.99 -23.26
N ASP A 215 23.29 -10.35 -24.31
CA ASP A 215 24.70 -10.73 -24.21
C ASP A 215 25.56 -9.58 -23.69
N GLU A 216 25.39 -8.38 -24.23
CA GLU A 216 26.10 -7.19 -23.76
C GLU A 216 25.74 -6.86 -22.30
N SER A 217 24.48 -7.01 -21.92
CA SER A 217 24.03 -6.80 -20.53
C SER A 217 24.65 -7.82 -19.58
N PHE A 218 24.75 -9.10 -19.99
CA PHE A 218 25.40 -10.16 -19.23
C PHE A 218 26.90 -9.87 -19.03
N GLU A 219 27.61 -9.50 -20.09
CA GLU A 219 29.02 -9.11 -20.00
C GLU A 219 29.23 -7.85 -19.16
N ASN A 220 28.30 -6.89 -19.20
CA ASN A 220 28.36 -5.70 -18.36
C ASN A 220 28.06 -5.98 -16.89
N ALA A 221 27.16 -6.92 -16.59
CA ALA A 221 26.87 -7.35 -15.22
C ALA A 221 28.12 -7.96 -14.54
N LYS A 222 28.91 -8.75 -15.28
CA LYS A 222 30.20 -9.30 -14.78
C LYS A 222 31.19 -8.22 -14.34
N LYS A 223 31.13 -7.03 -14.95
CA LYS A 223 32.01 -5.88 -14.63
C LYS A 223 31.53 -5.10 -13.40
N ARG A 224 30.34 -5.39 -12.86
CA ARG A 224 29.73 -4.72 -11.72
C ARG A 224 29.36 -5.74 -10.64
N PRO A 225 30.36 -6.26 -9.90
CA PRO A 225 30.11 -7.31 -8.90
C PRO A 225 29.34 -6.80 -7.67
N GLU A 226 29.32 -5.49 -7.42
CA GLU A 226 28.70 -4.89 -6.25
C GLU A 226 27.28 -4.40 -6.55
N MET A 227 26.32 -4.81 -5.72
CA MET A 227 24.99 -4.22 -5.68
C MET A 227 25.00 -2.92 -4.88
N LYS A 228 24.37 -1.86 -5.40
CA LYS A 228 24.18 -0.63 -4.63
C LYS A 228 22.81 -0.63 -3.97
N ILE A 229 22.77 -0.31 -2.69
CA ILE A 229 21.52 -0.12 -1.92
C ILE A 229 20.54 0.81 -2.66
N ALA A 230 21.06 1.87 -3.29
CA ALA A 230 20.27 2.84 -4.02
C ALA A 230 19.48 2.27 -5.20
N ASP A 231 19.88 1.11 -5.74
CA ASP A 231 19.20 0.46 -6.87
C ASP A 231 17.89 -0.21 -6.43
N TRP A 232 17.78 -0.58 -5.16
CA TRP A 232 16.60 -1.21 -4.57
C TRP A 232 15.52 -0.21 -4.14
N LEU A 233 15.91 1.06 -3.97
CA LEU A 233 15.01 2.12 -3.51
C LEU A 233 14.11 2.64 -4.65
N ASP A 234 12.82 2.78 -4.38
CA ASP A 234 11.83 3.42 -5.26
C ASP A 234 11.44 4.84 -4.84
N SER A 235 11.62 5.20 -3.57
CA SER A 235 11.45 6.56 -3.05
C SER A 235 12.71 6.88 -2.25
N LYS A 236 13.57 7.74 -2.80
CA LYS A 236 14.86 8.06 -2.18
C LYS A 236 14.67 9.15 -1.14
N TRP A 237 14.81 8.80 0.14
CA TRP A 237 14.83 9.79 1.22
C TRP A 237 16.23 10.40 1.31
N GLY A 238 16.36 11.65 0.88
CA GLY A 238 17.60 12.40 1.01
C GLY A 238 18.01 12.54 2.48
N GLY A 239 19.22 12.10 2.85
CA GLY A 239 19.78 12.29 4.19
C GLY A 239 19.37 11.26 5.27
N PHE A 240 18.44 10.34 4.98
CA PHE A 240 17.92 9.35 5.95
C PHE A 240 18.69 8.02 6.01
N PHE A 241 19.63 7.79 5.08
CA PHE A 241 20.50 6.59 5.07
C PHE A 241 21.83 6.81 5.81
N LYS A 242 21.96 7.84 6.64
CA LYS A 242 23.14 8.03 7.49
C LYS A 242 23.10 6.98 8.59
N LYS A 243 24.25 6.42 8.97
CA LYS A 243 24.37 5.64 10.20
C LYS A 243 24.02 6.55 11.37
N HIS A 244 22.86 6.32 11.96
CA HIS A 244 22.49 6.92 13.22
C HIS A 244 23.00 6.01 14.33
N ASP A 245 23.66 6.59 15.33
CA ASP A 245 23.88 5.91 16.58
C ASP A 245 22.52 5.76 17.26
N LEU A 246 22.02 4.52 17.34
CA LEU A 246 20.71 4.23 17.95
C LEU A 246 20.69 4.58 19.45
N LEU A 247 21.87 4.70 20.07
CA LEU A 247 22.06 5.10 21.46
C LEU A 247 22.61 6.54 21.60
N GLY A 248 22.64 7.31 20.51
CA GLY A 248 23.15 8.68 20.51
C GLY A 248 22.21 9.67 21.22
N GLU A 249 22.62 10.94 21.31
CA GLU A 249 21.84 12.00 21.94
C GLU A 249 20.43 12.12 21.32
N LEU A 250 19.41 11.82 22.13
CA LEU A 250 18.02 12.06 21.77
C LEU A 250 17.83 13.56 21.53
N LYS A 251 17.36 13.92 20.34
CA LYS A 251 17.00 15.30 20.05
C LYS A 251 15.80 15.69 20.92
N SER A 252 15.81 16.93 21.40
CA SER A 252 14.66 17.48 22.13
C SER A 252 13.40 17.44 21.26
N THR A 253 12.34 16.84 21.79
CA THR A 253 10.98 16.80 21.22
C THR A 253 10.03 17.78 21.91
N GLY A 254 10.53 18.57 22.87
CA GLY A 254 9.71 19.49 23.65
C GLY A 254 9.22 20.70 22.84
N ALA A 255 8.03 21.19 23.19
CA ALA A 255 7.48 22.46 22.71
C ALA A 255 7.34 23.46 23.87
N SER A 256 7.25 24.76 23.57
CA SER A 256 7.03 25.77 24.61
C SER A 256 5.66 25.60 25.27
N MET A 257 5.58 25.88 26.57
CA MET A 257 4.33 25.75 27.32
C MET A 257 3.22 26.63 26.74
N ASP A 258 3.54 27.87 26.34
CA ASP A 258 2.58 28.78 25.69
C ASP A 258 1.97 28.17 24.42
N ARG A 259 2.79 27.46 23.63
CA ARG A 259 2.32 26.78 22.42
C ARG A 259 1.44 25.58 22.77
N LEU A 260 1.81 24.79 23.78
CA LEU A 260 1.00 23.66 24.23
C LEU A 260 -0.37 24.13 24.76
N ILE A 261 -0.40 25.22 25.54
CA ILE A 261 -1.64 25.82 26.05
C ILE A 261 -2.52 26.34 24.91
N ASP A 262 -1.96 27.03 23.90
CA ASP A 262 -2.72 27.49 22.72
C ASP A 262 -3.35 26.32 21.95
N LEU A 263 -2.56 25.29 21.63
CA LEU A 263 -3.04 24.12 20.91
C LEU A 263 -4.09 23.35 21.72
N GLY A 264 -3.87 23.15 23.02
CA GLY A 264 -4.81 22.51 23.92
C GLY A 264 -6.14 23.28 24.02
N ASN A 265 -6.08 24.61 24.06
CA ASN A 265 -7.27 25.45 24.04
C ASN A 265 -8.05 25.32 22.72
N LYS A 266 -7.38 25.31 21.57
CA LYS A 266 -8.01 25.10 20.26
C LYS A 266 -8.67 23.72 20.18
N PHE A 267 -7.98 22.68 20.61
CA PHE A 267 -8.51 21.31 20.66
C PHE A 267 -9.74 21.15 21.58
N SER A 268 -9.82 21.99 22.62
CA SER A 268 -10.90 21.97 23.61
C SER A 268 -12.05 22.93 23.27
N THR A 269 -11.97 23.69 22.19
CA THR A 269 -12.96 24.71 21.85
C THR A 269 -13.96 24.19 20.82
N PRO A 270 -15.28 24.24 21.09
CA PRO A 270 -16.27 23.83 20.11
C PRO A 270 -16.31 24.80 18.91
N PRO A 271 -16.54 24.31 17.68
CA PRO A 271 -16.67 25.16 16.50
C PRO A 271 -17.91 26.07 16.60
N ALA A 272 -17.78 27.29 16.08
CA ALA A 272 -18.90 28.24 15.99
C ALA A 272 -20.03 27.69 15.09
N ASN A 273 -21.27 28.02 15.40
CA ASN A 273 -22.46 27.63 14.61
C ASN A 273 -22.57 26.11 14.35
N PHE A 274 -22.27 25.30 15.37
CA PHE A 274 -22.27 23.85 15.30
C PHE A 274 -23.18 23.23 16.37
N ASN A 275 -24.12 22.37 15.96
CA ASN A 275 -25.01 21.71 16.94
C ASN A 275 -24.27 20.51 17.56
N LEU A 276 -23.47 20.76 18.59
CA LEU A 276 -22.68 19.72 19.23
C LEU A 276 -23.53 18.87 20.22
N HIS A 277 -23.29 17.56 20.26
CA HIS A 277 -23.88 16.65 21.24
C HIS A 277 -23.54 17.09 22.69
N ASN A 278 -24.50 17.01 23.61
CA ASN A 278 -24.31 17.46 24.99
C ASN A 278 -23.23 16.67 25.75
N GLY A 279 -23.00 15.41 25.41
CA GLY A 279 -21.85 14.64 25.91
C GLY A 279 -20.51 15.26 25.50
N LEU A 280 -20.36 15.64 24.22
CA LEU A 280 -19.13 16.23 23.72
C LEU A 280 -18.85 17.62 24.29
N LYS A 281 -19.89 18.42 24.57
CA LYS A 281 -19.72 19.69 25.30
C LYS A 281 -19.05 19.50 26.67
N ARG A 282 -19.42 18.43 27.38
CA ARG A 282 -18.81 18.09 28.68
C ARG A 282 -17.36 17.64 28.52
N VAL A 283 -17.08 16.81 27.51
CA VAL A 283 -15.71 16.37 27.18
C VAL A 283 -14.81 17.58 26.86
N LEU A 284 -15.25 18.47 25.97
CA LEU A 284 -14.49 19.66 25.59
C LEU A 284 -14.25 20.61 26.77
N LYS A 285 -15.25 20.78 27.65
CA LYS A 285 -15.11 21.57 28.88
C LYS A 285 -14.07 20.96 29.83
N ALA A 286 -14.13 19.65 30.06
CA ALA A 286 -13.17 18.95 30.92
C ALA A 286 -11.73 19.03 30.37
N ARG A 287 -11.57 18.94 29.04
CA ARG A 287 -10.25 19.14 28.41
C ARG A 287 -9.71 20.54 28.65
N LYS A 288 -10.57 21.56 28.52
CA LYS A 288 -10.18 22.94 28.81
C LYS A 288 -9.75 23.14 30.26
N GLU A 289 -10.51 22.58 31.20
CA GLU A 289 -10.17 22.63 32.64
C GLU A 289 -8.81 21.99 32.91
N MET A 290 -8.51 20.83 32.32
CA MET A 290 -7.20 20.19 32.43
C MET A 290 -6.06 21.06 31.87
N ILE A 291 -6.25 21.66 30.68
CA ILE A 291 -5.26 22.58 30.09
C ILE A 291 -5.01 23.80 31.00
N ASP A 292 -6.07 24.39 31.55
CA ASP A 292 -5.96 25.55 32.46
C ASP A 292 -5.23 25.18 33.77
N GLU A 293 -5.35 23.93 34.23
CA GLU A 293 -4.63 23.37 35.38
C GLU A 293 -3.20 22.89 35.05
N GLY A 294 -2.79 22.90 33.79
CA GLY A 294 -1.49 22.39 33.35
C GLY A 294 -1.38 20.85 33.38
N VAL A 295 -2.52 20.15 33.29
CA VAL A 295 -2.65 18.69 33.29
C VAL A 295 -3.04 18.22 31.90
N ALA A 296 -2.55 17.05 31.49
CA ALA A 296 -2.95 16.40 30.24
C ALA A 296 -3.23 14.91 30.50
N ASP A 297 -4.38 14.44 30.02
CA ASP A 297 -4.63 13.01 29.87
C ASP A 297 -4.00 12.47 28.57
N TRP A 298 -4.15 11.18 28.30
CA TRP A 298 -3.58 10.56 27.09
C TRP A 298 -4.10 11.19 25.79
N ALA A 299 -5.39 11.52 25.73
CA ALA A 299 -6.00 12.09 24.54
C ALA A 299 -5.51 13.52 24.28
N ILE A 300 -5.32 14.33 25.33
CA ILE A 300 -4.69 15.65 25.23
C ILE A 300 -3.22 15.50 24.82
N GLY A 301 -2.47 14.58 25.42
CA GLY A 301 -1.08 14.33 25.05
C GLY A 301 -0.92 13.98 23.56
N GLU A 302 -1.76 13.09 23.05
CA GLU A 302 -1.82 12.74 21.62
C GLU A 302 -2.16 13.97 20.76
N ALA A 303 -3.21 14.70 21.12
CA ALA A 303 -3.64 15.88 20.36
C ALA A 303 -2.56 16.97 20.33
N LEU A 304 -1.86 17.22 21.44
CA LEU A 304 -0.76 18.18 21.51
C LEU A 304 0.41 17.75 20.63
N ALA A 305 0.77 16.46 20.63
CA ALA A 305 1.81 15.93 19.76
C ALA A 305 1.44 16.03 18.27
N PHE A 306 0.19 15.71 17.91
CA PHE A 306 -0.24 15.80 16.52
C PHE A 306 -0.36 17.26 16.08
N ALA A 307 -0.92 18.14 16.92
CA ALA A 307 -1.10 19.55 16.60
C ALA A 307 0.24 20.29 16.49
N SER A 308 1.24 19.94 17.31
CA SER A 308 2.58 20.52 17.18
C SER A 308 3.22 20.13 15.84
N LEU A 309 3.17 18.85 15.44
CA LEU A 309 3.65 18.39 14.14
C LEU A 309 2.94 19.10 12.97
N LEU A 310 1.61 19.19 13.02
CA LEU A 310 0.81 19.84 11.98
C LEU A 310 1.19 21.32 11.82
N THR A 311 1.37 22.04 12.93
CA THR A 311 1.79 23.45 12.93
C THR A 311 3.26 23.65 12.52
N GLU A 312 4.08 22.59 12.61
CA GLU A 312 5.44 22.51 12.03
C GLU A 312 5.48 22.03 10.58
N LYS A 313 4.32 21.98 9.91
CA LYS A 313 4.19 21.54 8.51
C LYS A 313 4.49 20.06 8.28
N ILE A 314 4.43 19.25 9.33
CA ILE A 314 4.57 17.80 9.25
C ILE A 314 3.18 17.18 9.11
N HIS A 315 2.96 16.46 8.01
CA HIS A 315 1.70 15.78 7.75
C HIS A 315 1.47 14.67 8.79
N VAL A 316 0.27 14.61 9.35
CA VAL A 316 -0.15 13.52 10.24
C VAL A 316 -1.34 12.79 9.62
N ARG A 317 -1.22 11.47 9.48
CA ARG A 317 -2.28 10.57 9.05
C ARG A 317 -2.51 9.51 10.14
N ILE A 318 -3.76 9.35 10.55
CA ILE A 318 -4.20 8.23 11.40
C ILE A 318 -5.33 7.47 10.69
N SER A 319 -5.25 6.15 10.73
CA SER A 319 -6.14 5.25 10.01
C SER A 319 -6.42 4.03 10.87
N GLY A 320 -7.67 3.59 10.89
CA GLY A 320 -8.11 2.45 11.68
C GLY A 320 -9.61 2.49 11.94
N GLN A 321 -10.14 1.46 12.58
CA GLN A 321 -11.57 1.37 12.85
C GLN A 321 -11.95 2.39 13.93
N ASP A 322 -12.94 3.23 13.65
CA ASP A 322 -13.49 4.24 14.56
C ASP A 322 -12.50 5.31 15.09
N VAL A 323 -11.32 5.46 14.48
CA VAL A 323 -10.25 6.34 14.96
C VAL A 323 -10.67 7.81 15.06
N GLU A 324 -11.65 8.28 14.30
CA GLU A 324 -12.17 9.65 14.40
C GLU A 324 -12.71 9.99 15.79
N ARG A 325 -13.42 9.04 16.40
CA ARG A 325 -13.93 9.11 17.78
C ARG A 325 -12.93 8.51 18.77
N GLY A 326 -12.21 7.49 18.34
CA GLY A 326 -11.49 6.52 19.17
C GLY A 326 -12.44 5.43 19.69
N THR A 327 -11.97 4.18 19.71
CA THR A 327 -12.70 3.01 20.24
C THR A 327 -13.29 3.33 21.62
N PHE A 328 -12.45 3.86 22.52
CA PHE A 328 -12.81 4.19 23.90
C PHE A 328 -13.47 5.56 24.07
N SER A 329 -13.93 6.19 22.97
CA SER A 329 -14.56 7.51 22.98
C SER A 329 -13.70 8.59 23.68
N HIS A 330 -12.38 8.54 23.47
CA HIS A 330 -11.43 9.41 24.14
C HIS A 330 -10.89 10.52 23.20
N ARG A 331 -10.86 10.27 21.89
CA ARG A 331 -10.13 11.08 20.91
C ARG A 331 -10.95 12.24 20.35
N HIS A 332 -12.10 11.96 19.73
CA HIS A 332 -13.00 12.98 19.19
C HIS A 332 -12.33 14.04 18.29
N HIS A 333 -11.50 13.60 17.34
CA HIS A 333 -10.87 14.50 16.37
C HIS A 333 -11.85 14.98 15.30
N VAL A 334 -12.94 14.24 15.09
CA VAL A 334 -14.06 14.65 14.24
C VAL A 334 -15.31 14.81 15.10
N LEU A 335 -15.98 15.95 14.95
CA LEU A 335 -17.25 16.27 15.59
C LEU A 335 -18.35 16.25 14.53
N HIS A 336 -19.51 15.65 14.84
CA HIS A 336 -20.66 15.58 13.93
C HIS A 336 -21.79 16.50 14.41
N ASP A 337 -22.37 17.27 13.49
CA ASP A 337 -23.50 18.17 13.78
C ASP A 337 -24.75 17.33 14.01
N GLN A 338 -25.45 17.58 15.12
CA GLN A 338 -26.61 16.78 15.53
C GLN A 338 -27.89 17.10 14.73
N LYS A 339 -27.88 18.13 13.87
CA LYS A 339 -29.07 18.57 13.12
C LYS A 339 -28.88 18.62 11.61
N VAL A 340 -27.63 18.55 11.14
CA VAL A 340 -27.32 18.64 9.71
C VAL A 340 -26.55 17.38 9.32
N ASP A 341 -27.16 16.58 8.45
CA ASP A 341 -26.53 15.34 7.95
C ASP A 341 -25.21 15.64 7.23
N GLN A 342 -24.24 14.74 7.38
CA GLN A 342 -22.88 14.82 6.82
C GLN A 342 -22.08 16.09 7.18
N LYS A 343 -22.60 17.00 8.02
CA LYS A 343 -21.84 18.14 8.50
C LYS A 343 -20.96 17.70 9.66
N TYR A 344 -19.66 17.68 9.41
CA TYR A 344 -18.64 17.38 10.42
C TYR A 344 -17.59 18.49 10.51
N HIS A 345 -16.84 18.49 11.61
CA HIS A 345 -15.72 19.38 11.84
C HIS A 345 -14.52 18.57 12.33
N SER A 346 -13.45 18.55 11.52
CA SER A 346 -12.17 17.95 11.88
C SER A 346 -11.34 18.97 12.68
N VAL A 347 -11.30 18.79 14.01
CA VAL A 347 -10.71 19.75 14.96
C VAL A 347 -9.25 20.02 14.61
N MET A 348 -8.48 18.95 14.38
CA MET A 348 -7.04 19.01 14.10
C MET A 348 -6.67 19.70 12.78
N ASN A 349 -7.62 19.89 11.84
CA ASN A 349 -7.40 20.66 10.62
C ASN A 349 -7.54 22.19 10.82
N HIS A 350 -7.81 22.66 12.04
CA HIS A 350 -8.03 24.06 12.36
C HIS A 350 -7.16 24.54 13.54
N MET A 351 -5.94 24.00 13.65
CA MET A 351 -4.94 24.37 14.66
C MET A 351 -4.16 25.64 14.29
N SER A 352 -3.92 25.87 12.99
CA SER A 352 -3.30 27.08 12.44
C SER A 352 -3.71 27.27 10.98
N ASP A 353 -3.77 28.51 10.49
CA ASP A 353 -4.05 28.79 9.08
C ASP A 353 -2.96 28.25 8.14
N ASP A 354 -1.73 28.20 8.66
CA ASP A 354 -0.55 27.71 7.95
C ASP A 354 -0.10 26.36 8.52
N GLN A 355 -1.00 25.39 8.72
CA GLN A 355 -0.61 24.03 9.12
C GLN A 355 -0.45 23.06 7.92
N ALA A 356 0.11 21.88 8.17
CA ALA A 356 -0.07 20.73 7.27
C ALA A 356 -1.47 20.14 7.41
N GLN A 357 -1.93 19.45 6.36
CA GLN A 357 -3.21 18.75 6.39
C GLN A 357 -3.16 17.58 7.37
N TYR A 358 -4.23 17.39 8.13
CA TYR A 358 -4.46 16.22 8.97
C TYR A 358 -5.42 15.24 8.30
N SER A 359 -5.00 13.98 8.17
CA SER A 359 -5.80 12.90 7.59
C SER A 359 -6.23 11.93 8.68
N VAL A 360 -7.46 12.07 9.18
CA VAL A 360 -8.10 11.09 10.07
C VAL A 360 -9.06 10.25 9.25
N CYS A 361 -8.90 8.93 9.31
CA CYS A 361 -9.56 8.01 8.39
C CYS A 361 -10.18 6.85 9.18
N ASN A 362 -11.49 6.86 9.37
CA ASN A 362 -12.19 5.64 9.76
C ASN A 362 -12.03 4.62 8.63
N SER A 363 -11.36 3.51 8.91
CA SER A 363 -11.11 2.44 7.95
C SER A 363 -12.32 1.55 7.75
N SER A 364 -12.33 0.77 6.66
CA SER A 364 -13.17 -0.43 6.61
C SER A 364 -12.75 -1.42 7.70
N LEU A 365 -13.61 -2.41 7.96
CA LEU A 365 -13.34 -3.48 8.91
C LEU A 365 -12.39 -4.53 8.29
N SER A 366 -11.15 -4.11 8.11
CA SER A 366 -10.04 -4.88 7.54
C SER A 366 -8.75 -4.42 8.22
N GLU A 367 -7.94 -5.33 8.73
CA GLU A 367 -6.61 -5.00 9.23
C GLU A 367 -5.54 -5.30 8.18
N TYR A 368 -5.65 -6.40 7.41
CA TYR A 368 -4.61 -6.84 6.48
C TYR A 368 -4.41 -5.79 5.38
N ALA A 369 -5.46 -5.46 4.61
CA ALA A 369 -5.32 -4.44 3.58
C ALA A 369 -5.05 -3.04 4.15
N VAL A 370 -5.69 -2.65 5.26
CA VAL A 370 -5.51 -1.31 5.83
C VAL A 370 -4.09 -1.12 6.39
N LEU A 371 -3.54 -2.06 7.15
CA LEU A 371 -2.16 -1.96 7.65
C LEU A 371 -1.16 -1.95 6.49
N GLY A 372 -1.38 -2.80 5.47
CA GLY A 372 -0.59 -2.79 4.25
C GLY A 372 -0.63 -1.43 3.52
N PHE A 373 -1.80 -0.82 3.46
CA PHE A 373 -2.00 0.51 2.87
C PHE A 373 -1.24 1.59 3.66
N GLU A 374 -1.38 1.63 4.99
CA GLU A 374 -0.69 2.64 5.80
C GLU A 374 0.83 2.46 5.75
N LEU A 375 1.32 1.23 5.69
CA LEU A 375 2.72 0.93 5.45
C LEU A 375 3.20 1.45 4.09
N GLY A 376 2.43 1.24 3.02
CA GLY A 376 2.77 1.81 1.71
C GLY A 376 2.79 3.34 1.72
N TYR A 377 1.84 3.95 2.43
CA TYR A 377 1.75 5.41 2.57
C TYR A 377 2.98 5.98 3.28
N SER A 378 3.42 5.35 4.38
CA SER A 378 4.56 5.78 5.19
C SER A 378 5.90 5.73 4.47
N MET A 379 6.05 4.92 3.42
CA MET A 379 7.29 4.80 2.65
C MET A 379 7.57 6.01 1.73
N THR A 380 6.56 6.85 1.48
CA THR A 380 6.67 7.90 0.44
C THR A 380 7.37 9.15 0.94
N ASN A 381 7.02 9.65 2.13
CA ASN A 381 7.55 10.90 2.66
C ASN A 381 8.17 10.70 4.06
N PRO A 382 9.48 10.94 4.24
CA PRO A 382 10.15 10.83 5.54
C PRO A 382 9.67 11.85 6.58
N TYR A 383 9.05 12.95 6.14
CA TYR A 383 8.59 14.05 6.97
C TYR A 383 7.07 13.96 7.18
N SER A 384 6.59 12.79 7.58
CA SER A 384 5.21 12.55 7.94
C SER A 384 5.08 11.54 9.08
N LEU A 385 4.04 11.72 9.90
CA LEU A 385 3.63 10.74 10.89
C LEU A 385 2.44 9.96 10.31
N VAL A 386 2.64 8.66 10.09
CA VAL A 386 1.59 7.75 9.63
C VAL A 386 1.31 6.75 10.74
N VAL A 387 0.06 6.68 11.15
CA VAL A 387 -0.40 5.89 12.30
C VAL A 387 -1.49 4.94 11.82
N TRP A 388 -1.32 3.66 12.16
CA TRP A 388 -2.38 2.68 12.10
C TRP A 388 -2.80 2.29 13.52
N GLU A 389 -4.09 2.33 13.82
CA GLU A 389 -4.64 1.94 15.12
C GLU A 389 -5.54 0.72 14.98
N ALA A 390 -5.23 -0.33 15.75
CA ALA A 390 -6.12 -1.47 15.93
C ALA A 390 -7.23 -1.10 16.92
N GLN A 391 -8.45 -1.62 16.71
CA GLN A 391 -9.55 -1.36 17.64
C GLN A 391 -9.22 -1.86 19.06
N PHE A 392 -8.67 -3.07 19.14
CA PHE A 392 -7.91 -3.64 20.27
C PHE A 392 -6.64 -4.27 19.71
N GLY A 393 -5.55 -4.26 20.49
CA GLY A 393 -4.26 -4.79 20.04
C GLY A 393 -4.30 -6.27 19.65
N ASP A 394 -5.24 -7.04 20.22
CA ASP A 394 -5.44 -8.46 19.93
C ASP A 394 -5.71 -8.74 18.44
N PHE A 395 -6.37 -7.81 17.73
CA PHE A 395 -6.78 -7.97 16.33
C PHE A 395 -5.66 -7.75 15.31
N MET A 396 -4.49 -7.25 15.72
CA MET A 396 -3.36 -7.03 14.80
C MET A 396 -2.89 -8.32 14.11
N ASN A 397 -3.19 -9.48 14.69
CA ASN A 397 -2.79 -10.78 14.18
C ASN A 397 -3.44 -11.14 12.83
N THR A 398 -4.54 -10.50 12.44
CA THR A 398 -5.14 -10.69 11.10
C THR A 398 -4.27 -10.05 10.01
N ALA A 399 -3.41 -9.08 10.38
CA ALA A 399 -2.42 -8.44 9.51
C ALA A 399 -0.99 -8.97 9.70
N GLN A 400 -0.81 -10.15 10.32
CA GLN A 400 0.52 -10.70 10.67
C GLN A 400 1.44 -10.81 9.46
N CYS A 401 0.93 -11.10 8.25
CA CYS A 401 1.76 -11.16 7.06
C CYS A 401 2.42 -9.81 6.74
N ILE A 402 1.70 -8.69 6.92
CA ILE A 402 2.29 -7.35 6.77
C ILE A 402 3.36 -7.10 7.84
N ILE A 403 3.05 -7.47 9.07
CA ILE A 403 3.95 -7.29 10.22
C ILE A 403 5.25 -8.08 10.01
N ASP A 404 5.18 -9.37 9.68
CA ASP A 404 6.36 -10.24 9.51
C ASP A 404 7.17 -9.86 8.27
N GLN A 405 6.47 -9.71 7.14
CA GLN A 405 7.12 -9.67 5.84
C GLN A 405 7.51 -8.28 5.40
N PHE A 406 7.00 -7.24 6.06
CA PHE A 406 7.36 -5.87 5.70
C PHE A 406 7.78 -5.03 6.90
N VAL A 407 6.99 -4.97 7.97
CA VAL A 407 7.33 -4.13 9.13
C VAL A 407 8.61 -4.64 9.82
N GLY A 408 8.64 -5.92 10.20
CA GLY A 408 9.77 -6.50 10.92
C GLY A 408 11.02 -6.73 10.07
N SER A 409 10.88 -6.87 8.74
CA SER A 409 11.99 -7.31 7.87
C SER A 409 12.22 -6.48 6.61
N GLY A 410 11.41 -5.46 6.33
CA GLY A 410 11.47 -4.69 5.08
C GLY A 410 12.75 -3.87 4.91
N GLN A 411 13.29 -3.33 6.00
CA GLN A 411 14.56 -2.62 5.97
C GLN A 411 15.73 -3.56 5.66
N ASP A 412 15.76 -4.75 6.25
CA ASP A 412 16.88 -5.68 6.03
C ASP A 412 16.82 -6.35 4.67
N LYS A 413 15.62 -6.70 4.19
CA LYS A 413 15.45 -7.33 2.87
C LYS A 413 15.63 -6.36 1.71
N TRP A 414 15.15 -5.14 1.85
CA TRP A 414 14.95 -4.23 0.71
C TRP A 414 15.40 -2.80 0.98
N VAL A 415 16.04 -2.55 2.12
CA VAL A 415 16.51 -1.23 2.56
C VAL A 415 15.37 -0.21 2.66
N ARG A 416 14.16 -0.69 2.96
CA ARG A 416 12.96 0.15 3.07
C ARG A 416 12.73 0.61 4.49
N GLN A 417 12.94 1.90 4.70
CA GLN A 417 12.57 2.59 5.92
C GLN A 417 11.08 2.92 5.90
N SER A 418 10.46 2.87 7.07
CA SER A 418 9.07 3.25 7.32
C SER A 418 9.01 3.90 8.69
N GLY A 419 8.33 5.05 8.78
CA GLY A 419 8.01 5.72 10.05
C GLY A 419 6.62 5.34 10.59
N LEU A 420 6.06 4.21 10.15
CA LEU A 420 4.73 3.76 10.56
C LEU A 420 4.69 3.53 12.08
N VAL A 421 3.70 4.11 12.74
CA VAL A 421 3.37 3.85 14.14
C VAL A 421 2.16 2.94 14.21
N MET A 422 2.27 1.85 14.96
CA MET A 422 1.15 0.94 15.26
C MET A 422 0.65 1.20 16.68
N LEU A 423 -0.57 1.70 16.82
CA LEU A 423 -1.24 1.84 18.12
C LEU A 423 -2.05 0.56 18.41
N LEU A 424 -1.62 -0.17 19.43
CA LEU A 424 -2.19 -1.46 19.81
C LEU A 424 -2.67 -1.40 21.26
N PRO A 425 -3.97 -1.10 21.51
CA PRO A 425 -4.52 -1.07 22.85
C PRO A 425 -4.25 -2.39 23.59
N HIS A 426 -3.69 -2.30 24.80
CA HIS A 426 -3.23 -3.43 25.61
C HIS A 426 -3.55 -3.19 27.08
N GLY A 427 -4.06 -4.22 27.78
CA GLY A 427 -4.37 -4.12 29.20
C GLY A 427 -5.12 -5.34 29.72
N MET A 428 -4.64 -5.93 30.82
CA MET A 428 -5.30 -7.08 31.48
C MET A 428 -6.41 -6.61 32.42
N GLU A 429 -7.51 -6.11 31.85
CA GLU A 429 -8.61 -5.47 32.59
C GLU A 429 -9.84 -6.38 32.80
N GLY A 430 -9.72 -7.68 32.50
CA GLY A 430 -10.80 -8.66 32.68
C GLY A 430 -11.80 -8.75 31.53
N MET A 431 -11.48 -8.17 30.37
CA MET A 431 -12.32 -8.15 29.16
C MET A 431 -12.25 -9.44 28.32
N GLY A 432 -11.46 -10.42 28.76
CA GLY A 432 -11.32 -11.73 28.10
C GLY A 432 -10.16 -11.80 27.09
N PRO A 433 -9.94 -12.98 26.48
CA PRO A 433 -8.72 -13.29 25.74
C PRO A 433 -8.53 -12.56 24.40
N GLU A 434 -9.55 -11.82 23.93
CA GLU A 434 -9.54 -11.11 22.64
C GLU A 434 -9.58 -9.58 22.82
N HIS A 435 -9.47 -9.09 24.06
CA HIS A 435 -9.52 -7.67 24.42
C HIS A 435 -8.53 -7.35 25.54
N SER A 436 -7.38 -8.03 25.56
CA SER A 436 -6.42 -7.92 26.67
C SER A 436 -4.98 -7.75 26.22
N SER A 437 -4.57 -8.37 25.10
CA SER A 437 -3.16 -8.45 24.74
C SER A 437 -2.88 -8.12 23.28
N ALA A 438 -2.17 -6.99 23.08
CA ALA A 438 -1.42 -6.68 21.87
C ALA A 438 -0.26 -7.64 21.53
N ARG A 439 -0.03 -8.69 22.34
CA ARG A 439 1.05 -9.68 22.16
C ARG A 439 2.46 -9.06 22.05
N PRO A 440 2.86 -8.17 23.00
CA PRO A 440 4.17 -7.51 22.93
C PRO A 440 5.33 -8.51 22.86
N GLU A 441 5.19 -9.69 23.44
CA GLU A 441 6.18 -10.78 23.36
C GLU A 441 6.50 -11.19 21.92
N ARG A 442 5.53 -11.12 21.01
CA ARG A 442 5.74 -11.45 19.59
C ARG A 442 6.52 -10.35 18.88
N PHE A 443 6.20 -9.09 19.15
CA PHE A 443 6.94 -7.96 18.59
C PHE A 443 8.39 -7.95 19.09
N LEU A 444 8.61 -8.23 20.38
CA LEU A 444 9.95 -8.37 20.95
C LEU A 444 10.73 -9.53 20.32
N GLN A 445 10.09 -10.68 20.08
CA GLN A 445 10.72 -11.80 19.39
C GLN A 445 11.14 -11.47 17.94
N MET A 446 10.46 -10.51 17.30
CA MET A 446 10.75 -10.09 15.93
C MET A 446 11.85 -9.03 15.84
N THR A 447 12.37 -8.51 16.95
CA THR A 447 13.49 -7.57 16.92
C THR A 447 14.80 -8.34 16.70
N LYS A 448 15.82 -7.64 16.18
CA LYS A 448 17.14 -8.21 15.90
C LYS A 448 18.22 -7.75 16.89
N GLU A 449 17.81 -7.25 18.05
CA GLU A 449 18.73 -6.84 19.10
C GLU A 449 19.39 -8.06 19.73
N ASP A 450 20.66 -7.91 20.11
CA ASP A 450 21.38 -8.94 20.84
C ASP A 450 20.81 -9.03 22.27
N PRO A 451 20.20 -10.15 22.67
CA PRO A 451 19.60 -10.29 23.99
C PRO A 451 20.62 -10.18 25.14
N ASP A 452 21.92 -10.35 24.85
CA ASP A 452 23.00 -10.23 25.83
C ASP A 452 23.57 -8.80 25.91
N THR A 453 23.13 -7.89 25.05
CA THR A 453 23.55 -6.49 25.06
C THR A 453 22.56 -5.63 25.86
N TYR A 454 22.97 -5.20 27.05
CA TYR A 454 22.22 -4.25 27.86
C TYR A 454 22.53 -2.81 27.42
N PRO A 455 21.52 -1.94 27.22
CA PRO A 455 21.77 -0.52 26.95
C PRO A 455 22.52 0.09 28.14
N VAL A 456 23.67 0.73 27.87
CA VAL A 456 24.42 1.46 28.89
C VAL A 456 23.57 2.67 29.28
N SER A 457 23.00 2.66 30.49
CA SER A 457 22.12 3.74 30.95
C SER A 457 22.88 5.07 30.91
N THR A 458 22.52 5.94 29.98
CA THR A 458 22.79 7.37 30.08
C THR A 458 21.53 7.99 30.66
N ILE A 459 21.47 8.00 32.00
CA ILE A 459 20.50 8.81 32.76
C ILE A 459 20.98 10.25 32.75
#